data_AF-A0A2S9DIT0-F1
#
_entry.id   AF-A0A2S9DIT0-F1
#
_cell.length_a   1.000
_cell.length_b   1.000
_cell.length_c   1.000
_cell.angle_alpha   90.00
_cell.angle_beta   90.00
_cell.angle_gamma   90.00
#
_symmetry.space_group_name_H-M   'P 1'
#
loop_
_entity.id
_entity.type
_entity.pdbx_description
1 polymer ?
#
loop_
_entity_poly.entity_id
_entity_poly.type
_entity_poly.pdbx_seq_one_letter_code
_entity_poly.pdbx_strand_id
1 'polypeptide(L)'
;MEREETFLAWVGRREKLIRIATEVDKALVAAYKDLLTERDLHPETVVEDREEADKLARLLQPSVTVIAGKGRIKRSGNLEAILNDMDAREIECITIGNGDRHRSPGTLPGIFIQFGEEGPRFLLFDRDVVQLKVSGPDRQWIGGVFDNLATELRKDVPWWAPLRSTFAAILIGLFVFGSATQLLYTMTPEPPQSEDINAGTLIILRLMTVLIMAFVGYMIARPALRRIFPAVEVLEAGASPRGRQVLAVTVGILSFALGVAGVVLGVLAL
;
A
#
# COMPACT_ATOMS: atom_id res chain seq x y z
N MET A 1 21.37 9.22 -9.69
CA MET A 1 20.10 8.90 -10.39
C MET A 1 19.16 8.18 -9.45
N GLU A 2 17.88 8.09 -9.76
CA GLU A 2 16.86 7.46 -8.90
C GLU A 2 15.77 6.77 -9.75
N ARG A 3 15.25 5.64 -9.24
CA ARG A 3 14.02 4.99 -9.70
C ARG A 3 13.11 4.72 -8.51
N GLU A 4 11.80 4.89 -8.73
CA GLU A 4 10.76 4.72 -7.72
C GLU A 4 9.56 3.95 -8.28
N GLU A 5 8.99 3.07 -7.47
CA GLU A 5 7.69 2.43 -7.73
C GLU A 5 6.84 2.41 -6.46
N THR A 6 5.53 2.60 -6.63
CA THR A 6 4.56 2.52 -5.54
C THR A 6 3.50 1.46 -5.82
N PHE A 7 3.16 0.70 -4.80
CA PHE A 7 2.12 -0.34 -4.83
C PHE A 7 1.03 0.00 -3.81
N LEU A 8 -0.23 -0.18 -4.19
CA LEU A 8 -1.37 0.15 -3.31
C LEU A 8 -1.46 -0.73 -2.06
N ALA A 9 -1.02 -1.98 -2.17
CA ALA A 9 -0.98 -2.93 -1.08
C ALA A 9 0.05 -4.04 -1.34
N TRP A 10 0.47 -4.71 -0.26
CA TRP A 10 1.33 -5.88 -0.29
C TRP A 10 0.89 -6.87 0.78
N VAL A 11 0.83 -8.15 0.41
CA VAL A 11 0.44 -9.24 1.31
C VAL A 11 1.41 -10.39 1.12
N GLY A 12 2.12 -10.74 2.17
CA GLY A 12 3.08 -11.83 2.10
C GLY A 12 3.38 -12.46 3.44
N ARG A 13 4.09 -13.58 3.41
CA ARG A 13 4.50 -14.29 4.62
C ARG A 13 5.81 -13.73 5.17
N ARG A 14 6.10 -14.07 6.42
CA ARG A 14 7.35 -13.70 7.11
C ARG A 14 8.60 -14.08 6.29
N GLU A 15 8.61 -15.28 5.69
CA GLU A 15 9.76 -15.78 4.93
C GLU A 15 10.04 -14.92 3.69
N LYS A 16 9.00 -14.34 3.09
CA LYS A 16 9.16 -13.45 1.94
C LYS A 16 9.76 -12.10 2.33
N LEU A 17 9.33 -11.53 3.46
CA LEU A 17 9.94 -10.30 3.98
C LEU A 17 11.43 -10.52 4.30
N ILE A 18 11.77 -11.65 4.92
CA ILE A 18 13.15 -12.03 5.20
C ILE A 18 13.93 -12.15 3.89
N ARG A 19 13.37 -12.81 2.88
CA ARG A 19 14.01 -12.90 1.55
C ARG A 19 14.25 -11.52 0.93
N ILE A 20 13.28 -10.62 0.98
CA ILE A 20 13.43 -9.25 0.47
C ILE A 20 14.57 -8.53 1.20
N ALA A 21 14.63 -8.63 2.54
CA ALA A 21 15.72 -8.06 3.32
C ALA A 21 17.09 -8.64 2.94
N THR A 22 17.17 -9.95 2.73
CA THR A 22 18.38 -10.63 2.28
C THR A 22 18.81 -10.19 0.88
N GLU A 23 17.88 -9.98 -0.05
CA GLU A 23 18.20 -9.46 -1.39
C GLU A 23 18.68 -8.01 -1.35
N VAL A 24 18.11 -7.18 -0.47
CA VAL A 24 18.61 -5.81 -0.22
C VAL A 24 20.03 -5.85 0.33
N ASP A 25 20.29 -6.68 1.34
CA ASP A 25 21.63 -6.84 1.93
C ASP A 25 22.66 -7.29 0.89
N LYS A 26 22.34 -8.34 0.10
CA LYS A 26 23.21 -8.79 -1.00
C LYS A 26 23.52 -7.69 -2.01
N ALA A 27 22.51 -6.91 -2.42
CA ALA A 27 22.68 -5.84 -3.38
C ALA A 27 23.58 -4.72 -2.85
N LEU A 28 23.45 -4.37 -1.57
CA LEU A 28 24.28 -3.35 -0.92
C LEU A 28 25.71 -3.84 -0.64
N VAL A 29 25.89 -5.11 -0.26
CA VAL A 29 27.20 -5.74 -0.11
C VAL A 29 27.94 -5.81 -1.45
N ALA A 30 27.24 -6.13 -2.54
CA ALA A 30 27.83 -6.08 -3.88
C ALA A 30 28.27 -4.66 -4.24
N ALA A 31 27.39 -3.67 -4.04
CA ALA A 31 27.71 -2.28 -4.31
C ALA A 31 28.87 -1.74 -3.45
N TYR A 32 28.99 -2.20 -2.20
CA TYR A 32 30.12 -1.87 -1.34
C TYR A 32 31.44 -2.40 -1.90
N LYS A 33 31.48 -3.66 -2.35
CA LYS A 33 32.68 -4.26 -2.96
C LYS A 33 33.09 -3.56 -4.26
N ASP A 34 32.11 -3.19 -5.07
CA ASP A 34 32.35 -2.44 -6.30
C ASP A 34 32.95 -1.06 -6.00
N LEU A 35 32.44 -0.35 -4.97
CA LEU A 35 32.96 0.94 -4.54
C LEU A 35 34.36 0.86 -3.92
N LEU A 36 34.67 -0.21 -3.18
CA LEU A 36 36.03 -0.44 -2.68
C LEU A 36 37.02 -0.59 -3.85
N THR A 37 36.61 -1.34 -4.88
CA THR A 37 37.43 -1.58 -6.07
C THR A 37 37.58 -0.31 -6.92
N GLU A 38 36.51 0.45 -7.14
CA GLU A 38 36.52 1.70 -7.92
C GLU A 38 37.38 2.79 -7.27
N ARG A 39 37.42 2.83 -5.94
CA ARG A 39 38.19 3.82 -5.17
C ARG A 39 39.60 3.35 -4.82
N ASP A 40 39.99 2.16 -5.24
CA ASP A 40 41.29 1.53 -4.93
C ASP A 40 41.57 1.47 -3.41
N LEU A 41 40.52 1.25 -2.61
CA LEU A 41 40.62 1.21 -1.16
C LEU A 41 41.06 -0.19 -0.71
N HIS A 42 42.17 -0.25 0.02
CA HIS A 42 42.73 -1.48 0.57
C HIS A 42 42.70 -1.46 2.11
N PRO A 43 41.52 -1.64 2.74
CA PRO A 43 41.36 -1.54 4.19
C PRO A 43 42.16 -2.58 4.99
N GLU A 44 42.69 -3.61 4.33
CA GLU A 44 43.54 -4.64 4.94
C GLU A 44 45.00 -4.19 5.10
N THR A 45 45.46 -3.22 4.30
CA THR A 45 46.88 -2.84 4.22
C THR A 45 47.14 -1.37 4.60
N VAL A 46 46.17 -0.47 4.40
CA VAL A 46 46.31 0.97 4.64
C VAL A 46 45.33 1.44 5.71
N VAL A 47 45.84 2.15 6.73
CA VAL A 47 45.05 2.61 7.89
C VAL A 47 44.03 3.70 7.50
N GLU A 48 44.40 4.62 6.61
CA GLU A 48 43.51 5.67 6.11
C GLU A 48 42.34 5.09 5.29
N ASP A 49 42.63 4.12 4.40
CA ASP A 49 41.61 3.39 3.64
C ASP A 49 40.64 2.64 4.55
N ARG A 50 41.09 2.20 5.72
CA ARG A 50 40.24 1.53 6.70
C ARG A 50 39.19 2.46 7.28
N GLU A 51 39.53 3.70 7.59
CA GLU A 51 38.54 4.68 8.07
C GLU A 51 37.50 5.01 7.00
N GLU A 52 37.93 5.15 5.73
CA GLU A 52 37.02 5.38 4.61
C GLU A 52 36.13 4.17 4.32
N ALA A 53 36.70 2.96 4.34
CA ALA A 53 35.97 1.71 4.16
C ALA A 53 34.96 1.46 5.28
N ASP A 54 35.30 1.78 6.53
CA ASP A 54 34.39 1.69 7.68
C ASP A 54 33.24 2.69 7.55
N LYS A 55 33.51 3.91 7.07
CA LYS A 55 32.48 4.91 6.81
C LYS A 55 31.54 4.45 5.69
N LEU A 56 32.08 3.91 4.60
CA LEU A 56 31.28 3.36 3.50
C LEU A 56 30.43 2.17 3.97
N ALA A 57 31.01 1.26 4.76
CA ALA A 57 30.31 0.10 5.31
C ALA A 57 29.11 0.54 6.17
N ARG A 58 29.29 1.52 7.06
CA ARG A 58 28.18 2.07 7.87
C ARG A 58 27.09 2.73 7.03
N LEU A 59 27.45 3.42 5.94
CA LEU A 59 26.50 4.10 5.07
C LEU A 59 25.72 3.16 4.15
N LEU A 60 26.26 1.96 3.91
CA LEU A 60 25.65 0.90 3.09
C LEU A 60 25.04 -0.22 3.93
N GLN A 61 25.21 -0.19 5.26
CA GLN A 61 24.61 -1.18 6.14
C GLN A 61 23.08 -1.09 6.06
N PRO A 62 22.39 -2.18 5.73
CA PRO A 62 20.93 -2.18 5.72
C PRO A 62 20.42 -2.01 7.16
N SER A 63 19.45 -1.12 7.30
CA SER A 63 18.66 -0.95 8.50
C SER A 63 17.27 -1.50 8.27
N VAL A 64 16.72 -2.15 9.31
CA VAL A 64 15.33 -2.58 9.32
C VAL A 64 14.67 -1.97 10.52
N THR A 65 13.48 -1.41 10.30
CA THR A 65 12.63 -0.84 11.34
C THR A 65 11.20 -1.37 11.17
N VAL A 66 10.60 -1.85 12.24
CA VAL A 66 9.23 -2.34 12.27
C VAL A 66 8.43 -1.54 13.29
N ILE A 67 7.25 -1.08 12.88
CA ILE A 67 6.30 -0.35 13.70
C ILE A 67 5.02 -1.16 13.82
N ALA A 68 4.54 -1.31 15.05
CA ALA A 68 3.34 -2.07 15.35
C ALA A 68 2.52 -1.44 16.49
N GLY A 69 1.33 -2.01 16.70
CA GLY A 69 0.48 -1.69 17.84
C GLY A 69 -0.02 -0.23 17.80
N LYS A 70 -0.37 0.28 16.61
CA LYS A 70 -0.80 1.67 16.39
C LYS A 70 0.30 2.68 16.68
N GLY A 71 1.52 2.39 16.22
CA GLY A 71 2.70 3.21 16.43
C GLY A 71 3.31 3.18 17.84
N ARG A 72 2.79 2.32 18.75
CA ARG A 72 3.29 2.25 20.15
C ARG A 72 4.59 1.46 20.27
N ILE A 73 4.83 0.54 19.34
CA ILE A 73 6.01 -0.33 19.36
C ILE A 73 6.82 0.00 18.12
N LYS A 74 8.08 0.40 18.32
CA LYS A 74 9.07 0.60 17.25
C LYS A 74 10.31 -0.22 17.60
N ARG A 75 10.68 -1.15 16.73
CA ARG A 75 11.89 -1.98 16.88
C ARG A 75 12.77 -1.85 15.64
N SER A 76 14.07 -1.84 15.85
CA SER A 76 15.07 -1.81 14.77
C SER A 76 16.14 -2.87 15.02
N GLY A 77 16.66 -3.50 13.97
CA GLY A 77 17.62 -4.60 14.09
C GLY A 77 17.38 -5.72 13.08
N ASN A 78 17.69 -6.96 13.45
CA ASN A 78 17.47 -8.11 12.57
C ASN A 78 15.96 -8.36 12.38
N LEU A 79 15.49 -8.34 11.12
CA LEU A 79 14.09 -8.52 10.77
C LEU A 79 13.52 -9.84 11.31
N GLU A 80 14.26 -10.94 11.24
CA GLU A 80 13.81 -12.25 11.70
C GLU A 80 13.55 -12.25 13.21
N ALA A 81 14.47 -11.71 14.00
CA ALA A 81 14.31 -11.59 15.44
C ALA A 81 13.09 -10.71 15.81
N ILE A 82 12.91 -9.60 15.10
CA ILE A 82 11.78 -8.70 15.32
C ILE A 82 10.45 -9.39 14.97
N LEU A 83 10.37 -10.08 13.83
CA LEU A 83 9.16 -10.78 13.40
C LEU A 83 8.80 -11.97 14.28
N ASN A 84 9.78 -12.62 14.92
CA ASN A 84 9.54 -13.72 15.86
C ASN A 84 8.95 -13.24 17.18
N ASP A 85 9.32 -12.05 17.64
CA ASP A 85 8.85 -11.46 18.90
C ASP A 85 7.50 -10.73 18.77
N MET A 86 7.00 -10.51 17.54
CA MET A 86 5.85 -9.66 17.27
C MET A 86 4.69 -10.44 16.64
N ASP A 87 3.46 -10.10 17.05
CA ASP A 87 2.27 -10.59 16.36
C ASP A 87 2.22 -9.96 14.96
N ALA A 88 2.18 -10.82 13.93
CA ALA A 88 2.14 -10.40 12.53
C ALA A 88 0.92 -9.50 12.22
N ARG A 89 -0.17 -9.64 12.98
CA ARG A 89 -1.42 -8.90 12.84
C ARG A 89 -1.34 -7.46 13.33
N GLU A 90 -0.36 -7.15 14.18
CA GLU A 90 -0.14 -5.84 14.77
C GLU A 90 0.85 -4.98 13.97
N ILE A 91 1.58 -5.59 13.02
CA ILE A 91 2.55 -4.89 12.19
C ILE A 91 1.81 -3.92 11.26
N GLU A 92 2.24 -2.66 11.28
CA GLU A 92 1.65 -1.58 10.48
C GLU A 92 2.61 -1.06 9.43
N CYS A 93 3.88 -0.88 9.81
CA CYS A 93 4.90 -0.36 8.91
C CYS A 93 6.19 -1.17 9.05
N ILE A 94 6.82 -1.46 7.91
CA ILE A 94 8.16 -2.07 7.84
C ILE A 94 9.00 -1.22 6.90
N THR A 95 10.18 -0.80 7.36
CA THR A 95 11.15 -0.09 6.54
C THR A 95 12.41 -0.94 6.43
N ILE A 96 12.89 -1.16 5.21
CA ILE A 96 14.09 -1.94 4.90
C ILE A 96 14.95 -1.09 3.96
N GLY A 97 16.21 -0.83 4.34
CA GLY A 97 17.12 -0.08 3.49
C GLY A 97 18.26 0.62 4.23
N ASN A 98 19.17 1.22 3.47
CA ASN A 98 20.31 2.01 3.96
C ASN A 98 20.17 3.52 3.62
N GLY A 99 19.06 3.91 2.99
CA GLY A 99 18.77 5.28 2.62
C GLY A 99 17.55 5.82 3.36
N ASP A 100 17.61 7.07 3.79
CA ASP A 100 16.41 7.79 4.21
C ASP A 100 15.52 8.14 3.02
N ARG A 101 14.22 8.29 3.26
CA ARG A 101 13.24 8.79 2.28
C ARG A 101 13.68 10.11 1.62
N HIS A 102 14.51 10.89 2.32
CA HIS A 102 14.99 12.21 1.95
C HIS A 102 16.48 12.29 1.61
N ARG A 103 17.19 11.16 1.51
CA ARG A 103 18.63 11.19 1.18
C ARG A 103 18.82 11.78 -0.22
N SER A 104 19.71 12.76 -0.33
CA SER A 104 20.02 13.43 -1.59
C SER A 104 20.44 12.40 -2.66
N PRO A 105 19.80 12.39 -3.83
CA PRO A 105 20.09 11.39 -4.86
C PRO A 105 21.51 11.57 -5.42
N GLY A 106 22.23 10.45 -5.58
CA GLY A 106 23.29 10.35 -6.58
C GLY A 106 24.74 10.22 -6.11
N THR A 107 25.05 10.26 -4.81
CA THR A 107 26.45 10.09 -4.35
C THR A 107 26.80 8.68 -3.91
N LEU A 108 25.83 7.91 -3.41
CA LEU A 108 26.04 6.54 -2.95
C LEU A 108 24.85 5.65 -3.33
N PRO A 109 25.08 4.34 -3.53
CA PRO A 109 24.03 3.34 -3.64
C PRO A 109 23.09 3.37 -2.43
N GLY A 110 21.80 3.43 -2.70
CA GLY A 110 20.74 3.52 -1.71
C GLY A 110 19.55 2.68 -2.12
N ILE A 111 19.06 1.87 -1.19
CA ILE A 111 17.82 1.13 -1.34
C ILE A 111 16.92 1.52 -0.17
N PHE A 112 15.66 1.82 -0.47
CA PHE A 112 14.62 2.11 0.51
C PHE A 112 13.33 1.38 0.10
N ILE A 113 12.85 0.52 0.98
CA ILE A 113 11.58 -0.15 0.86
C ILE A 113 10.77 0.19 2.10
N GLN A 114 9.62 0.82 1.90
CA GLN A 114 8.65 1.10 2.95
C GLN A 114 7.37 0.34 2.66
N PHE A 115 6.97 -0.51 3.60
CA PHE A 115 5.67 -1.16 3.62
C PHE A 115 4.79 -0.38 4.59
N GLY A 116 3.75 0.31 4.11
CA GLY A 116 2.78 1.01 4.97
C GLY A 116 3.29 2.37 5.48
N GLU A 117 2.42 3.12 6.16
CA GLU A 117 2.73 4.48 6.60
C GLU A 117 3.27 4.58 8.04
N GLU A 118 4.33 5.38 8.21
CA GLU A 118 4.82 5.80 9.52
C GLU A 118 4.10 7.10 9.93
N GLY A 119 3.02 7.00 10.72
CA GLY A 119 2.35 8.19 11.27
C GLY A 119 0.89 8.04 11.69
N PRO A 120 0.32 9.04 12.40
CA PRO A 120 -1.09 9.05 12.77
C PRO A 120 -1.97 9.13 11.52
N ARG A 121 -2.92 8.20 11.40
CA ARG A 121 -3.88 8.00 10.29
C ARG A 121 -4.83 9.19 9.97
N PHE A 122 -4.53 10.39 10.49
CA PHE A 122 -5.41 11.55 10.47
C PHE A 122 -5.24 12.47 9.25
N LEU A 123 -4.18 12.31 8.45
CA LEU A 123 -4.00 13.13 7.25
C LEU A 123 -4.76 12.53 6.06
N LEU A 124 -5.61 13.34 5.44
CA LEU A 124 -6.41 13.02 4.23
C LEU A 124 -5.58 12.63 2.99
N PHE A 125 -4.25 12.77 3.06
CA PHE A 125 -3.34 12.59 1.94
C PHE A 125 -2.78 11.16 1.87
N ASP A 126 -2.90 10.60 0.66
CA ASP A 126 -2.55 9.25 0.21
C ASP A 126 -1.09 8.88 0.46
N ARG A 127 -0.75 8.16 1.55
CA ARG A 127 0.61 7.62 1.72
C ARG A 127 0.73 6.21 2.28
N ASP A 128 -0.39 5.54 2.51
CA ASP A 128 -0.40 4.17 3.03
C ASP A 128 -0.29 3.18 1.86
N VAL A 129 0.93 3.11 1.30
CA VAL A 129 1.37 2.35 0.12
C VAL A 129 2.66 1.59 0.44
N VAL A 130 3.03 0.65 -0.44
CA VAL A 130 4.38 0.10 -0.46
C VAL A 130 5.23 0.89 -1.45
N GLN A 131 6.31 1.50 -0.98
CA GLN A 131 7.20 2.34 -1.76
C GLN A 131 8.55 1.64 -1.91
N LEU A 132 9.02 1.44 -3.14
CA LEU A 132 10.37 1.01 -3.47
C LEU A 132 11.10 2.19 -4.11
N LYS A 133 12.25 2.56 -3.56
CA LYS A 133 13.13 3.59 -4.09
C LYS A 133 14.56 3.05 -4.15
N VAL A 134 15.17 3.13 -5.32
CA VAL A 134 16.57 2.74 -5.55
C VAL A 134 17.30 3.93 -6.15
N SER A 135 18.41 4.33 -5.52
CA SER A 135 19.22 5.47 -5.93
C SER A 135 20.70 5.11 -5.95
N GLY A 136 21.47 5.81 -6.77
CA GLY A 136 22.90 5.53 -6.89
C GLY A 136 23.58 6.30 -8.01
N PRO A 137 24.92 6.15 -8.14
CA PRO A 137 25.69 6.71 -9.25
C PRO A 137 25.55 5.86 -10.54
N ASP A 138 25.55 4.53 -10.44
CA ASP A 138 25.47 3.64 -11.60
C ASP A 138 24.02 3.34 -12.03
N ARG A 139 23.69 3.70 -13.28
CA ARG A 139 22.38 3.45 -13.88
C ARG A 139 22.09 1.96 -14.10
N GLN A 140 23.11 1.15 -14.40
CA GLN A 140 22.94 -0.27 -14.66
C GLN A 140 22.63 -1.03 -13.37
N TRP A 141 23.38 -0.78 -12.30
CA TRP A 141 23.08 -1.29 -10.96
C TRP A 141 21.67 -0.88 -10.50
N ILE A 142 21.31 0.40 -10.63
CA ILE A 142 19.95 0.87 -10.26
C ILE A 142 18.89 0.09 -11.03
N GLY A 143 19.05 -0.06 -12.35
CA GLY A 143 18.11 -0.80 -13.18
C GLY A 143 17.95 -2.24 -12.73
N GLY A 144 19.06 -2.97 -12.58
CA GLY A 144 19.04 -4.38 -12.19
C GLY A 144 18.44 -4.63 -10.80
N VAL A 145 18.85 -3.84 -9.81
CA VAL A 145 18.35 -3.96 -8.43
C VAL A 145 16.87 -3.57 -8.35
N PHE A 146 16.49 -2.46 -8.99
CA PHE A 146 15.10 -2.01 -9.03
C PHE A 146 14.20 -3.05 -9.70
N ASP A 147 14.56 -3.54 -10.89
CA ASP A 147 13.73 -4.49 -11.63
C ASP A 147 13.58 -5.82 -10.87
N ASN A 148 14.64 -6.28 -10.19
CA ASN A 148 14.60 -7.49 -9.35
C ASN A 148 13.67 -7.31 -8.14
N LEU A 149 13.87 -6.25 -7.34
CA LEU A 149 13.07 -5.98 -6.14
C LEU A 149 11.61 -5.66 -6.50
N ALA A 150 11.36 -4.85 -7.53
CA ALA A 150 10.02 -4.53 -8.00
C ALA A 150 9.27 -5.80 -8.46
N THR A 151 9.96 -6.69 -9.18
CA THR A 151 9.39 -7.97 -9.61
C THR A 151 9.03 -8.85 -8.41
N GLU A 152 9.87 -8.93 -7.39
CA GLU A 152 9.57 -9.71 -6.19
C GLU A 152 8.40 -9.10 -5.40
N LEU A 153 8.33 -7.76 -5.28
CA LEU A 153 7.20 -7.07 -4.63
C LEU A 153 5.88 -7.26 -5.39
N ARG A 154 5.90 -7.18 -6.73
CA ARG A 154 4.69 -7.33 -7.58
C ARG A 154 4.00 -8.69 -7.42
N LYS A 155 4.76 -9.76 -7.18
CA LYS A 155 4.20 -11.12 -7.02
C LYS A 155 3.25 -11.23 -5.83
N ASP A 156 3.37 -10.33 -4.86
CA ASP A 156 2.63 -10.33 -3.61
C ASP A 156 1.67 -9.14 -3.48
N VAL A 157 1.44 -8.42 -4.58
CA VAL A 157 0.36 -7.45 -4.67
C VAL A 157 -0.95 -8.23 -4.74
N PRO A 158 -1.87 -8.06 -3.76
CA PRO A 158 -3.12 -8.79 -3.77
C PRO A 158 -4.02 -8.30 -4.91
N TRP A 159 -4.80 -9.21 -5.50
CA TRP A 159 -5.77 -8.88 -6.56
C TRP A 159 -6.84 -7.85 -6.14
N TRP A 160 -7.09 -7.72 -4.83
CA TRP A 160 -8.01 -6.72 -4.27
C TRP A 160 -7.37 -5.35 -4.04
N ALA A 161 -6.05 -5.19 -4.27
CA ALA A 161 -5.36 -3.89 -4.11
C ALA A 161 -6.05 -2.72 -4.84
N PRO A 162 -6.61 -2.87 -6.06
CA PRO A 162 -7.35 -1.80 -6.72
C PRO A 162 -8.57 -1.30 -5.93
N LEU A 163 -9.19 -2.12 -5.08
CA LEU A 163 -10.32 -1.71 -4.22
C LEU A 163 -9.90 -0.71 -3.14
N ARG A 164 -8.60 -0.60 -2.86
CA ARG A 164 -8.03 0.40 -1.93
C ARG A 164 -7.88 1.78 -2.56
N SER A 165 -8.02 1.89 -3.89
CA SER A 165 -7.82 3.14 -4.61
C SER A 165 -8.91 4.17 -4.31
N THR A 166 -8.55 5.45 -4.43
CA THR A 166 -9.50 6.57 -4.38
C THR A 166 -10.64 6.40 -5.41
N PHE A 167 -10.32 5.87 -6.58
CA PHE A 167 -11.30 5.60 -7.64
C PHE A 167 -12.33 4.55 -7.21
N ALA A 168 -11.90 3.44 -6.58
CA ALA A 168 -12.83 2.43 -6.06
C ALA A 168 -13.78 3.00 -4.99
N ALA A 169 -13.27 3.84 -4.09
CA ALA A 169 -14.11 4.52 -3.09
C ALA A 169 -15.19 5.41 -3.73
N ILE A 170 -14.82 6.16 -4.77
CA ILE A 170 -15.77 7.00 -5.52
C ILE A 170 -16.83 6.13 -6.21
N LEU A 171 -16.43 5.07 -6.91
CA LEU A 171 -17.36 4.17 -7.58
C LEU A 171 -18.34 3.51 -6.61
N ILE A 172 -17.85 3.02 -5.47
CA ILE A 172 -18.70 2.43 -4.42
C ILE A 172 -19.68 3.48 -3.89
N GLY A 173 -19.21 4.70 -3.64
CA GLY A 173 -20.06 5.82 -3.25
C GLY A 173 -21.16 6.09 -4.26
N LEU A 174 -20.80 6.29 -5.53
CA LEU A 174 -21.76 6.53 -6.60
C LEU A 174 -22.79 5.40 -6.71
N PHE A 175 -22.36 4.14 -6.59
CA PHE A 175 -23.25 2.99 -6.67
C PHE A 175 -24.21 2.92 -5.48
N VAL A 176 -23.70 3.03 -4.25
CA VAL A 176 -24.49 2.92 -3.02
C VAL A 176 -25.44 4.10 -2.86
N PHE A 177 -24.93 5.33 -2.96
CA PHE A 177 -25.75 6.54 -2.82
C PHE A 177 -26.68 6.75 -4.02
N GLY A 178 -26.24 6.39 -5.24
CA GLY A 178 -27.08 6.41 -6.42
C GLY A 178 -28.26 5.46 -6.28
N SER A 179 -28.01 4.21 -5.85
CA SER A 179 -29.05 3.22 -5.61
C SER A 179 -30.01 3.63 -4.48
N ALA A 180 -29.48 4.16 -3.38
CA ALA A 180 -30.30 4.68 -2.27
C ALA A 180 -31.19 5.85 -2.72
N THR A 181 -30.65 6.78 -3.50
CA THR A 181 -31.40 7.94 -4.01
C THR A 181 -32.48 7.51 -4.99
N GLN A 182 -32.17 6.54 -5.87
CA GLN A 182 -33.16 5.96 -6.77
C GLN A 182 -34.28 5.25 -6.00
N LEU A 183 -33.94 4.45 -4.99
CA LEU A 183 -34.93 3.79 -4.13
C LEU A 183 -35.83 4.81 -3.43
N LEU A 184 -35.25 5.85 -2.85
CA LEU A 184 -36.01 6.95 -2.23
C LEU A 184 -36.95 7.61 -3.23
N TYR A 185 -36.46 7.91 -4.44
CA TYR A 185 -37.27 8.51 -5.51
C TYR A 185 -38.45 7.62 -5.90
N THR A 186 -38.26 6.31 -5.98
CA THR A 186 -39.34 5.35 -6.28
C THR A 186 -40.35 5.17 -5.14
N MET A 187 -39.98 5.50 -3.89
CA MET A 187 -40.84 5.37 -2.72
C MET A 187 -41.58 6.67 -2.38
N THR A 188 -41.14 7.83 -2.89
CA THR A 188 -41.87 9.09 -2.74
C THR A 188 -43.05 9.16 -3.71
N PRO A 189 -44.30 9.26 -3.21
CA PRO A 189 -45.47 9.46 -4.06
C PRO A 189 -45.42 10.88 -4.66
N GLU A 190 -45.44 10.92 -6.00
CA GLU A 190 -45.41 12.11 -6.85
C GLU A 190 -44.15 13.00 -6.76
N PRO A 191 -43.21 12.87 -7.73
CA PRO A 191 -42.24 13.93 -7.94
C PRO A 191 -42.98 15.20 -8.40
N PRO A 192 -42.62 16.39 -7.88
CA PRO A 192 -43.24 17.64 -8.32
C PRO A 192 -43.10 17.77 -9.84
N GLN A 193 -44.23 17.95 -10.53
CA GLN A 193 -44.28 18.10 -11.98
C GLN A 193 -43.43 19.31 -12.39
N SER A 194 -42.28 19.03 -12.98
CA SER A 194 -41.23 19.99 -13.29
C SER A 194 -41.49 20.72 -14.62
N GLU A 195 -42.67 21.31 -14.80
CA GLU A 195 -43.00 21.98 -16.07
C GLU A 195 -42.20 23.26 -16.33
N ASP A 196 -41.58 23.86 -15.30
CA ASP A 196 -40.82 25.12 -15.43
C ASP A 196 -39.29 25.01 -15.29
N ILE A 197 -38.72 23.80 -15.14
CA ILE A 197 -37.27 23.66 -14.96
C ILE A 197 -36.59 23.54 -16.32
N ASN A 198 -35.88 24.60 -16.72
CA ASN A 198 -35.07 24.62 -17.93
C ASN A 198 -34.06 23.43 -17.95
N ALA A 199 -33.90 22.79 -19.11
CA ALA A 199 -33.07 21.58 -19.28
C ALA A 199 -31.62 21.79 -18.82
N GLY A 200 -31.06 22.99 -18.97
CA GLY A 200 -29.73 23.34 -18.45
C GLY A 200 -29.64 23.24 -16.92
N THR A 201 -30.68 23.67 -16.21
CA THR A 201 -30.75 23.59 -14.74
C THR A 201 -30.82 22.15 -14.26
N LEU A 202 -31.56 21.28 -14.96
CA LEU A 202 -31.63 19.84 -14.66
C LEU A 202 -30.27 19.15 -14.84
N ILE A 203 -29.52 19.50 -15.88
CA ILE A 203 -28.17 18.96 -16.12
C ILE A 203 -27.23 19.38 -14.98
N ILE A 204 -27.23 20.67 -14.60
CA ILE A 204 -26.40 21.17 -13.49
C ILE A 204 -26.77 20.47 -12.18
N LEU A 205 -28.06 20.32 -11.89
CA LEU A 205 -28.52 19.65 -10.66
C LEU A 205 -28.09 18.19 -10.60
N ARG A 206 -28.19 17.45 -11.72
CA ARG A 206 -27.70 16.06 -11.81
C ARG A 206 -26.20 15.98 -11.62
N LEU A 207 -25.44 16.88 -12.24
CA LEU A 207 -23.98 16.90 -12.13
C LEU A 207 -23.53 17.24 -10.70
N MET A 208 -24.20 18.20 -10.04
CA MET A 208 -24.00 18.50 -8.63
C MET A 208 -24.34 17.31 -7.73
N THR A 209 -25.43 16.61 -8.03
CA THR A 209 -25.83 15.41 -7.28
C THR A 209 -24.76 14.32 -7.39
N VAL A 210 -24.26 14.04 -8.60
CA VAL A 210 -23.16 13.08 -8.83
C VAL A 210 -21.88 13.50 -8.09
N LEU A 211 -21.53 14.78 -8.10
CA LEU A 211 -20.36 15.29 -7.37
C LEU A 211 -20.51 15.15 -5.86
N ILE A 212 -21.70 15.46 -5.31
CA ILE A 212 -21.99 15.27 -3.88
C ILE A 212 -21.89 13.78 -3.52
N MET A 213 -22.49 12.89 -4.33
CA MET A 213 -22.42 11.45 -4.11
C MET A 213 -20.98 10.92 -4.17
N ALA A 214 -20.17 11.38 -5.13
CA ALA A 214 -18.76 11.05 -5.24
C ALA A 214 -17.97 11.54 -4.02
N PHE A 215 -18.24 12.76 -3.55
CA PHE A 215 -17.60 13.34 -2.38
C PHE A 215 -17.94 12.60 -1.09
N VAL A 216 -19.22 12.31 -0.86
CA VAL A 216 -19.68 11.52 0.30
C VAL A 216 -19.10 10.10 0.23
N GLY A 217 -19.10 9.50 -0.96
CA GLY A 217 -18.43 8.23 -1.25
C GLY A 217 -16.96 8.23 -0.86
N TYR A 218 -16.22 9.25 -1.28
CA TYR A 218 -14.83 9.43 -0.91
C TYR A 218 -14.64 9.60 0.61
N MET A 219 -15.47 10.41 1.25
CA MET A 219 -15.36 10.71 2.68
C MET A 219 -15.71 9.50 3.57
N ILE A 220 -16.63 8.64 3.15
CA ILE A 220 -17.12 7.51 3.97
C ILE A 220 -16.53 6.18 3.51
N ALA A 221 -16.58 5.87 2.21
CA ALA A 221 -16.14 4.57 1.70
C ALA A 221 -14.61 4.45 1.76
N ARG A 222 -13.84 5.50 1.48
CA ARG A 222 -12.36 5.43 1.50
C ARG A 222 -11.79 5.01 2.87
N PRO A 223 -12.16 5.64 4.01
CA PRO A 223 -11.65 5.18 5.31
C PRO A 223 -12.13 3.78 5.67
N ALA A 224 -13.36 3.41 5.31
CA ALA A 224 -13.88 2.05 5.52
C ALA A 224 -13.08 1.02 4.73
N LEU A 225 -12.86 1.26 3.43
CA LEU A 225 -12.06 0.40 2.55
C LEU A 225 -10.64 0.26 3.06
N ARG A 226 -9.98 1.35 3.47
CA ARG A 226 -8.61 1.27 4.02
C ARG A 226 -8.52 0.49 5.33
N ARG A 227 -9.59 0.48 6.12
CA ARG A 227 -9.67 -0.32 7.35
C ARG A 227 -9.88 -1.81 7.06
N ILE A 228 -10.63 -2.12 6.02
CA ILE A 228 -10.96 -3.48 5.58
C ILE A 228 -9.79 -4.11 4.80
N PHE A 229 -9.22 -3.34 3.89
CA PHE A 229 -8.14 -3.70 2.99
C PHE A 229 -6.88 -2.99 3.46
N PRO A 230 -6.04 -3.60 4.32
CA PRO A 230 -4.83 -2.96 4.81
C PRO A 230 -3.80 -2.75 3.69
N ALA A 231 -2.92 -1.76 3.83
CA ALA A 231 -1.80 -1.56 2.88
C ALA A 231 -0.78 -2.70 2.96
N VAL A 232 -0.56 -3.21 4.17
CA VAL A 232 0.41 -4.26 4.46
C VAL A 232 -0.26 -5.32 5.29
N GLU A 233 -0.06 -6.57 4.92
CA GLU A 233 -0.49 -7.71 5.72
C GLU A 233 0.61 -8.77 5.75
N VAL A 234 1.11 -9.05 6.95
CA VAL A 234 2.05 -10.15 7.17
C VAL A 234 1.25 -11.38 7.60
N LEU A 235 1.34 -12.44 6.82
CA LEU A 235 0.59 -13.67 7.06
C LEU A 235 1.40 -14.70 7.84
N GLU A 236 0.73 -15.37 8.78
CA GLU A 236 1.20 -16.60 9.39
C GLU A 236 0.99 -17.80 8.46
N ALA A 237 1.67 -18.92 8.76
CA ALA A 237 1.48 -20.16 8.02
C ALA A 237 0.02 -20.63 8.11
N GLY A 238 -0.63 -20.83 6.95
CA GLY A 238 -2.02 -21.25 6.87
C GLY A 238 -3.07 -20.13 7.01
N ALA A 239 -2.66 -18.90 7.33
CA ALA A 239 -3.57 -17.77 7.38
C ALA A 239 -3.99 -17.32 5.97
N SER A 240 -5.25 -16.87 5.85
CA SER A 240 -5.75 -16.24 4.63
C SER A 240 -5.74 -14.71 4.76
N PRO A 241 -5.51 -13.96 3.67
CA PRO A 241 -5.54 -12.50 3.69
C PRO A 241 -6.89 -11.95 4.18
N ARG A 242 -6.86 -10.93 5.03
CA ARG A 242 -8.05 -10.21 5.52
C ARG A 242 -8.93 -9.73 4.38
N GLY A 243 -8.32 -9.15 3.33
CA GLY A 243 -9.07 -8.69 2.16
C GLY A 243 -9.86 -9.81 1.47
N ARG A 244 -9.32 -11.04 1.42
CA ARG A 244 -10.03 -12.21 0.88
C ARG A 244 -11.18 -12.63 1.78
N GLN A 245 -10.96 -12.66 3.10
CA GLN A 245 -12.00 -13.03 4.06
C GLN A 245 -13.17 -12.07 4.00
N VAL A 246 -12.90 -10.76 4.00
CA VAL A 246 -13.96 -9.75 3.97
C VAL A 246 -14.73 -9.80 2.65
N LEU A 247 -14.05 -9.96 1.50
CA LEU A 247 -14.74 -10.10 0.23
C LEU A 247 -15.63 -11.36 0.18
N ALA A 248 -15.16 -12.49 0.71
CA ALA A 248 -15.96 -13.70 0.79
C ALA A 248 -17.23 -13.50 1.64
N VAL A 249 -17.11 -12.83 2.78
CA VAL A 249 -18.25 -12.50 3.66
C VAL A 249 -19.21 -11.53 2.96
N THR A 250 -18.71 -10.44 2.37
CA THR A 250 -19.53 -9.44 1.70
C THR A 250 -20.30 -10.05 0.52
N VAL A 251 -19.64 -10.85 -0.32
CA VAL A 251 -20.29 -11.56 -1.42
C VAL A 251 -21.34 -12.53 -0.88
N GLY A 252 -21.03 -13.29 0.17
CA GLY A 252 -21.99 -14.19 0.82
C GLY A 252 -23.25 -13.47 1.32
N ILE A 253 -23.09 -12.34 2.00
CA ILE A 253 -24.21 -11.51 2.48
C ILE A 253 -25.03 -10.97 1.31
N LEU A 254 -24.36 -10.45 0.27
CA LEU A 254 -25.04 -9.88 -0.90
C LEU A 254 -25.84 -10.95 -1.66
N SER A 255 -25.26 -12.13 -1.87
CA SER A 255 -25.92 -13.26 -2.50
C SER A 255 -27.13 -13.75 -1.69
N PHE A 256 -27.01 -13.81 -0.36
CA PHE A 256 -28.13 -14.17 0.51
C PHE A 256 -29.26 -13.13 0.43
N ALA A 257 -28.94 -11.84 0.53
CA ALA A 257 -29.93 -10.76 0.46
C ALA A 257 -30.66 -10.73 -0.89
N LEU A 258 -29.94 -10.90 -2.00
CA LEU A 258 -30.53 -10.99 -3.34
C LEU A 258 -31.42 -12.23 -3.49
N GLY A 259 -31.02 -13.37 -2.91
CA GLY A 259 -31.85 -14.57 -2.86
C GLY A 259 -33.17 -14.35 -2.13
N VAL A 260 -33.13 -13.75 -0.93
CA VAL A 260 -34.33 -13.40 -0.15
C VAL A 260 -35.21 -12.42 -0.92
N ALA A 261 -34.64 -11.36 -1.49
CA ALA A 261 -35.39 -10.38 -2.26
C ALA A 261 -36.07 -11.02 -3.49
N GLY A 262 -35.37 -11.91 -4.19
CA GLY A 262 -35.93 -12.66 -5.32
C GLY A 262 -37.09 -13.56 -4.92
N VAL A 263 -37.00 -14.24 -3.77
CA VAL A 263 -38.11 -15.05 -3.22
C VAL A 263 -39.30 -14.18 -2.86
N VAL A 264 -39.09 -13.05 -2.17
CA VAL A 264 -40.18 -12.15 -1.77
C VAL A 264 -40.89 -11.56 -3.00
N LEU A 265 -40.14 -11.09 -3.99
CA LEU A 265 -40.70 -10.57 -5.24
C LEU A 265 -41.44 -11.66 -6.03
N GLY A 266 -40.92 -12.89 -6.06
CA GLY A 266 -41.59 -14.04 -6.67
C GLY A 266 -42.91 -14.38 -5.99
N VAL A 267 -42.99 -14.32 -4.66
CA VAL A 267 -44.23 -14.53 -3.90
C VAL A 267 -45.24 -13.41 -4.13
N LEU A 268 -44.80 -12.14 -4.21
CA LEU A 268 -45.68 -11.00 -4.47
C LEU A 268 -46.23 -10.97 -5.91
N ALA A 269 -45.61 -11.69 -6.84
CA ALA A 269 -46.03 -11.77 -8.23
C ALA A 269 -47.01 -12.92 -8.52
N LEU A 270 -47.27 -13.80 -7.54
CA LEU A 270 -48.25 -14.90 -7.59
C LEU A 270 -49.58 -14.49 -6.95
#